data_AF-A0A6N8XJ26-F1
#
_entry.id   AF-A0A6N8XJ26-F1
#
_cell.length_a   1.000
_cell.length_b   1.000
_cell.length_c   1.000
_cell.angle_alpha   90.00
_cell.angle_beta   90.00
_cell.angle_gamma   90.00
#
_symmetry.space_group_name_H-M   'P 1'
#
loop_
_entity.id
_entity.type
_entity.pdbx_description
1 polymer ?
#
loop_
_entity_poly.entity_id
_entity_poly.type
_entity_poly.pdbx_seq_one_letter_code
_entity_poly.pdbx_strand_id
1 'polypeptide(L)'
;MPRPPGLEIAAIRRAIRHIEEKLSEDDFIGLYLEQANIFSALVGMFGTRALDMVSNYEKHRNVHTAQQNFPDLCRRGAPRPLRPDDCLECKASVRPWAIQSHYDHAGWYIVWCYLVDLTQTIDPEHRVVIWRVDLAFLTKEDWKYEGSKAGQSGGGRTHTFGVRKPATRLRGCAVYERPGIAVRAGKPVPINGID
;
A
#
# COMPACT_ATOMS: atom_id res chain seq x y z
N MET A 1 12.20 10.55 9.81
CA MET A 1 12.09 9.10 9.57
C MET A 1 12.94 8.72 8.37
N PRO A 2 13.55 7.52 8.37
CA PRO A 2 14.22 6.99 7.20
C PRO A 2 13.20 6.77 6.07
N ARG A 3 13.61 7.02 4.83
CA ARG A 3 12.76 6.96 3.63
C ARG A 3 13.51 6.25 2.51
N PRO A 4 12.80 5.66 1.52
CA PRO A 4 13.41 5.14 0.32
C PRO A 4 14.26 6.23 -0.37
N PRO A 5 15.49 5.92 -0.83
CA PRO A 5 16.39 6.90 -1.43
C PRO A 5 15.75 7.71 -2.56
N GLY A 6 15.69 9.03 -2.37
CA GLY A 6 15.14 9.99 -3.33
C GLY A 6 13.61 10.02 -3.42
N LEU A 7 12.87 9.22 -2.65
CA LEU A 7 11.42 9.29 -2.62
C LEU A 7 10.95 10.54 -1.85
N GLU A 8 10.39 11.50 -2.58
CA GLU A 8 9.91 12.76 -2.04
C GLU A 8 8.49 12.68 -1.48
N ILE A 9 8.23 13.41 -0.39
CA ILE A 9 6.88 13.57 0.16
C ILE A 9 5.94 14.23 -0.85
N ALA A 10 6.44 15.16 -1.68
CA ALA A 10 5.66 15.77 -2.73
C ALA A 10 5.18 14.75 -3.78
N ALA A 11 6.01 13.76 -4.12
CA ALA A 11 5.63 12.68 -5.01
C ALA A 11 4.54 11.78 -4.38
N ILE A 12 4.66 11.45 -3.10
CA ILE A 12 3.64 10.69 -2.37
C ILE A 12 2.31 11.45 -2.34
N ARG A 13 2.32 12.77 -2.10
CA ARG A 13 1.10 13.60 -2.14
C ARG A 13 0.45 13.64 -3.53
N ARG A 14 1.25 13.73 -4.60
CA ARG A 14 0.74 13.62 -5.98
C ARG A 14 0.16 12.24 -6.25
N ALA A 15 0.79 11.19 -5.73
CA ALA A 15 0.29 9.82 -5.87
C ALA A 15 -1.03 9.62 -5.12
N ILE A 16 -1.17 10.15 -3.90
CA ILE A 16 -2.43 10.14 -3.15
C ILE A 16 -3.55 10.72 -4.00
N ARG A 17 -3.40 11.95 -4.53
CA ARG A 17 -4.43 12.58 -5.36
C ARG A 17 -4.79 11.71 -6.56
N HIS A 18 -3.80 11.17 -7.27
CA HIS A 18 -4.07 10.29 -8.40
C HIS A 18 -4.88 9.05 -8.01
N ILE A 19 -4.59 8.44 -6.86
CA ILE A 19 -5.33 7.26 -6.36
C ILE A 19 -6.77 7.65 -6.01
N GLU A 20 -6.94 8.73 -5.24
CA GLU A 20 -8.26 9.20 -4.77
C GLU A 20 -9.15 9.64 -5.94
N GLU A 21 -8.61 10.41 -6.90
CA GLU A 21 -9.31 10.84 -8.11
C GLU A 21 -9.77 9.64 -8.94
N LYS A 22 -8.84 8.72 -9.26
CA LYS A 22 -9.14 7.61 -10.19
C LYS A 22 -10.06 6.57 -9.58
N LEU A 23 -9.83 6.17 -8.33
CA LEU A 23 -10.62 5.12 -7.70
C LEU A 23 -11.98 5.60 -7.17
N SER A 24 -12.22 6.91 -7.17
CA SER A 24 -13.54 7.49 -6.88
C SER A 24 -14.48 7.48 -8.09
N GLU A 25 -14.01 7.17 -9.30
CA GLU A 25 -14.84 7.01 -10.49
C GLU A 25 -15.87 5.87 -10.29
N ASP A 26 -17.07 6.04 -10.86
CA ASP A 26 -18.23 5.17 -10.59
C ASP A 26 -17.97 3.69 -10.88
N ASP A 27 -17.19 3.37 -11.92
CA ASP A 27 -16.84 1.99 -12.27
C ASP A 27 -16.06 1.29 -11.14
N PHE A 28 -15.11 2.00 -10.50
CA PHE A 28 -14.33 1.43 -9.39
C PHE A 28 -15.15 1.36 -8.10
N ILE A 29 -16.04 2.33 -7.88
CA ILE A 29 -16.96 2.28 -6.75
C ILE A 29 -17.95 1.13 -6.90
N GLY A 30 -18.49 0.91 -8.10
CA GLY A 30 -19.31 -0.27 -8.43
C GLY A 30 -18.56 -1.56 -8.12
N LEU A 31 -17.30 -1.65 -8.57
CA LEU A 31 -16.46 -2.81 -8.28
C LEU A 31 -16.18 -3.01 -6.79
N TYR A 32 -16.03 -1.93 -6.01
CA TYR A 32 -15.90 -2.02 -4.56
C TYR A 32 -17.18 -2.59 -3.92
N LEU A 33 -18.35 -2.12 -4.35
CA LEU A 33 -19.64 -2.57 -3.84
C LEU A 33 -19.89 -4.04 -4.16
N GLU A 34 -19.44 -4.50 -5.33
CA GLU A 34 -19.54 -5.90 -5.75
C GLU A 34 -18.49 -6.80 -5.07
N GLN A 35 -17.24 -6.33 -4.97
CA GLN A 35 -16.08 -7.12 -4.54
C GLN A 35 -15.08 -6.31 -3.70
N ALA A 36 -15.49 -5.87 -2.51
CA ALA A 36 -14.63 -5.09 -1.62
C ALA A 36 -13.26 -5.73 -1.30
N ASN A 37 -13.16 -7.07 -1.33
CA ASN A 37 -11.95 -7.82 -1.03
C ASN A 37 -10.83 -7.65 -2.07
N ILE A 38 -11.15 -7.28 -3.31
CA ILE A 38 -10.12 -7.03 -4.35
C ILE A 38 -9.63 -5.58 -4.35
N PHE A 39 -10.31 -4.68 -3.63
CA PHE A 39 -10.08 -3.25 -3.76
C PHE A 39 -8.71 -2.79 -3.23
N SER A 40 -8.16 -3.49 -2.22
CA SER A 40 -6.79 -3.24 -1.77
C SER A 40 -5.76 -3.52 -2.87
N ALA A 41 -6.00 -4.49 -3.75
CA ALA A 41 -5.12 -4.72 -4.90
C ALA A 41 -5.20 -3.55 -5.90
N LEU A 42 -6.39 -3.00 -6.15
CA LEU A 42 -6.57 -1.81 -6.99
C LEU A 42 -5.82 -0.60 -6.43
N VAL A 43 -5.99 -0.29 -5.14
CA VAL A 43 -5.26 0.80 -4.47
C VAL A 43 -3.75 0.62 -4.59
N GLY A 44 -3.24 -0.60 -4.37
CA GLY A 44 -1.82 -0.91 -4.57
C GLY A 44 -1.34 -0.67 -6.01
N MET A 45 -2.09 -1.16 -7.01
CA MET A 45 -1.76 -0.99 -8.42
C MET A 45 -1.78 0.47 -8.88
N PHE A 46 -2.78 1.25 -8.46
CA PHE A 46 -2.85 2.68 -8.75
C PHE A 46 -1.73 3.45 -8.02
N GLY A 47 -1.38 3.07 -6.79
CA GLY A 47 -0.22 3.62 -6.10
C GLY A 47 1.09 3.35 -6.83
N THR A 48 1.30 2.12 -7.32
CA THR A 48 2.45 1.76 -8.17
C THR A 48 2.49 2.59 -9.44
N ARG A 49 1.37 2.70 -10.15
CA ARG A 49 1.27 3.51 -11.38
C ARG A 49 1.55 4.98 -11.11
N ALA A 50 0.99 5.54 -10.05
CA ALA A 50 1.15 6.94 -9.72
C ALA A 50 2.62 7.25 -9.38
N LEU A 51 3.27 6.42 -8.55
CA LEU A 51 4.67 6.61 -8.20
C LEU A 51 5.61 6.47 -9.41
N ASP A 52 5.35 5.55 -10.32
CA ASP A 52 6.09 5.47 -11.60
C ASP A 52 5.99 6.79 -12.37
N MET A 53 4.81 7.43 -12.40
CA MET A 53 4.61 8.70 -13.11
C MET A 53 5.26 9.91 -12.40
N VAL A 54 5.26 9.95 -11.07
CA VAL A 54 5.51 11.21 -10.33
C VAL A 54 6.72 11.18 -9.40
N SER A 55 7.47 10.09 -9.34
CA SER A 55 8.64 9.90 -8.47
C SER A 55 9.90 9.48 -9.21
N ASN A 56 11.00 9.35 -8.48
CA ASN A 56 12.27 8.80 -8.96
C ASN A 56 12.30 7.26 -9.01
N TYR A 57 11.17 6.60 -8.78
CA TYR A 57 11.00 5.14 -8.91
C TYR A 57 10.28 4.82 -10.23
N GLU A 58 10.53 3.63 -10.75
CA GLU A 58 9.90 3.12 -11.96
C GLU A 58 9.41 1.68 -11.78
N LYS A 59 8.40 1.29 -12.55
CA LYS A 59 7.90 -0.09 -12.52
C LYS A 59 9.02 -1.07 -12.81
N HIS A 60 9.16 -2.05 -11.94
CA HIS A 60 10.08 -3.15 -12.18
C HIS A 60 9.52 -4.05 -13.29
N ARG A 61 10.03 -3.89 -14.50
CA ARG A 61 9.56 -4.64 -15.67
C ARG A 61 10.06 -6.09 -15.62
N ASN A 62 9.15 -7.05 -15.60
CA ASN A 62 9.44 -8.41 -16.07
C ASN A 62 8.84 -8.56 -17.48
N VAL A 63 9.71 -8.60 -18.49
CA VAL A 63 9.30 -8.57 -19.92
C VAL A 63 8.61 -9.86 -20.35
N HIS A 64 8.75 -10.94 -19.58
CA HIS A 64 8.35 -12.29 -20.00
C HIS A 64 7.13 -12.84 -19.27
N THR A 65 6.68 -12.20 -18.19
CA THR A 65 5.52 -12.68 -17.42
C THR A 65 4.68 -11.52 -16.91
N ALA A 66 3.35 -11.64 -17.01
CA ALA A 66 2.40 -10.76 -16.31
C ALA A 66 2.34 -11.05 -14.79
N GLN A 67 3.27 -11.86 -14.28
CA GLN A 67 3.32 -12.24 -12.88
C GLN A 67 3.81 -11.07 -12.04
N GLN A 68 3.14 -10.86 -10.89
CA GLN A 68 3.67 -10.04 -9.82
C GLN A 68 5.06 -10.58 -9.46
N ASN A 69 6.07 -9.72 -9.41
CA ASN A 69 7.39 -10.05 -8.93
C ASN A 69 7.80 -8.94 -7.99
N PHE A 70 8.40 -9.29 -6.86
CA PHE A 70 9.01 -8.31 -5.99
C PHE A 70 10.25 -7.69 -6.66
N PRO A 71 10.50 -6.37 -6.51
CA PRO A 71 9.55 -5.37 -6.03
C PRO A 71 8.60 -4.88 -7.15
N ASP A 72 7.50 -4.23 -6.78
CA ASP A 72 6.65 -3.49 -7.72
C ASP A 72 7.40 -2.36 -8.46
N LEU A 73 8.23 -1.62 -7.73
CA LEU A 73 9.01 -0.48 -8.20
C LEU A 73 10.49 -0.65 -7.85
N CYS A 74 11.36 -0.14 -8.71
CA CYS A 74 12.78 0.06 -8.39
C CYS A 74 13.20 1.50 -8.60
N ARG A 75 14.23 1.96 -7.87
CA ARG A 75 14.79 3.30 -8.07
C ARG A 75 15.33 3.43 -9.51
N ARG A 76 14.96 4.50 -10.21
CA ARG A 76 15.42 4.76 -11.59
C ARG A 76 16.94 4.77 -11.65
N GLY A 77 17.49 4.02 -12.60
CA GLY A 77 18.94 3.88 -12.78
C GLY A 77 19.64 3.06 -11.69
N ALA A 78 18.91 2.30 -10.86
CA ALA A 78 19.52 1.38 -9.91
C ALA A 78 20.34 0.29 -10.62
N PRO A 79 21.48 -0.13 -10.05
CA PRO A 79 22.30 -1.19 -10.60
C PRO A 79 21.56 -2.53 -10.57
N ARG A 80 21.97 -3.45 -11.45
CA ARG A 80 21.53 -4.85 -11.46
C ARG A 80 22.68 -5.74 -10.96
N PRO A 81 22.44 -6.70 -10.04
CA PRO A 81 21.15 -7.01 -9.39
C PRO A 81 20.66 -5.90 -8.44
N LEU A 82 19.34 -5.79 -8.27
CA LEU A 82 18.74 -4.78 -7.40
C LEU A 82 19.14 -5.03 -5.93
N ARG A 83 19.47 -3.94 -5.22
CA ARG A 83 19.68 -3.97 -3.77
C ARG A 83 18.35 -3.70 -3.06
N PRO A 84 18.12 -4.24 -1.85
CA PRO A 84 16.91 -3.97 -1.07
C PRO A 84 16.56 -2.48 -0.91
N ASP A 85 17.56 -1.60 -0.76
CA ASP A 85 17.34 -0.14 -0.66
C ASP A 85 16.79 0.48 -1.94
N ASP A 86 17.01 -0.17 -3.08
CA ASP A 86 16.53 0.27 -4.39
C ASP A 86 15.15 -0.33 -4.72
N CYS A 87 14.63 -1.23 -3.88
CA CYS A 87 13.34 -1.91 -4.04
C CYS A 87 12.23 -1.19 -3.28
N LEU A 88 11.08 -0.99 -3.93
CA LEU A 88 9.88 -0.41 -3.31
C LEU A 88 8.64 -1.23 -3.70
N GLU A 89 8.01 -1.85 -2.70
CA GLU A 89 6.79 -2.64 -2.84
C GLU A 89 5.58 -1.82 -2.40
N CYS A 90 4.53 -1.82 -3.21
CA CYS A 90 3.26 -1.15 -2.90
C CYS A 90 2.28 -2.13 -2.27
N LYS A 91 1.74 -1.76 -1.11
CA LYS A 91 0.66 -2.47 -0.44
C LYS A 91 -0.44 -1.50 -0.08
N ALA A 92 -1.68 -1.99 0.04
CA ALA A 92 -2.77 -1.20 0.53
C ALA A 92 -3.49 -1.93 1.66
N SER A 93 -4.12 -1.17 2.54
CA SER A 93 -4.80 -1.71 3.69
C SER A 93 -5.94 -0.82 4.13
N VAL A 94 -7.04 -1.41 4.55
CA VAL A 94 -8.11 -0.68 5.26
C VAL A 94 -7.78 -0.47 6.74
N ARG A 95 -6.66 -1.02 7.23
CA ARG A 95 -6.23 -0.95 8.64
C ARG A 95 -4.83 -0.30 8.74
N PRO A 96 -4.54 0.46 9.81
CA PRO A 96 -3.25 1.15 9.98
C PRO A 96 -2.03 0.22 10.06
N TRP A 97 -2.21 -1.02 10.53
CA TRP A 97 -1.09 -1.92 10.83
C TRP A 97 -1.31 -3.33 10.30
N ALA A 98 -1.79 -3.44 9.06
CA ALA A 98 -1.95 -4.72 8.38
C ALA A 98 -1.26 -4.68 7.03
N ILE A 99 -0.21 -5.50 6.89
CA ILE A 99 0.53 -5.73 5.65
C ILE A 99 0.55 -7.23 5.41
N GLN A 100 0.12 -7.63 4.22
CA GLN A 100 0.30 -8.98 3.70
C GLN A 100 1.05 -8.91 2.37
N SER A 101 1.91 -9.89 2.14
CA SER A 101 2.75 -9.97 0.96
C SER A 101 2.84 -11.39 0.46
N HIS A 102 3.04 -11.55 -0.85
CA HIS A 102 3.36 -12.85 -1.44
C HIS A 102 4.85 -13.19 -1.36
N TYR A 103 5.67 -12.23 -0.91
CA TYR A 103 7.12 -12.32 -0.74
C TYR A 103 7.53 -11.87 0.66
N ASP A 104 8.53 -12.53 1.24
CA ASP A 104 9.21 -12.17 2.51
C ASP A 104 10.54 -11.43 2.26
N HIS A 105 10.65 -10.77 1.10
CA HIS A 105 11.88 -10.13 0.67
C HIS A 105 12.20 -8.85 1.45
N ALA A 106 13.49 -8.54 1.54
CA ALA A 106 13.94 -7.29 2.12
C ALA A 106 13.76 -6.13 1.13
N GLY A 107 13.33 -4.98 1.65
CA GLY A 107 13.23 -3.74 0.88
C GLY A 107 12.25 -2.74 1.50
N TRP A 108 11.97 -1.66 0.78
CA TRP A 108 10.99 -0.67 1.20
C TRP A 108 9.57 -1.12 0.88
N TYR A 109 8.66 -0.89 1.81
CA TYR A 109 7.23 -1.10 1.65
C TYR A 109 6.52 0.24 1.87
N ILE A 110 5.73 0.64 0.87
CA ILE A 110 4.78 1.75 0.99
C ILE A 110 3.38 1.19 1.17
N VAL A 111 2.73 1.57 2.27
CA VAL A 111 1.40 1.10 2.63
C VAL A 111 0.40 2.24 2.50
N TRP A 112 -0.49 2.11 1.54
CA TRP A 112 -1.60 3.03 1.31
C TRP A 112 -2.78 2.63 2.20
N CYS A 113 -2.94 3.32 3.33
CA CYS A 113 -4.09 3.10 4.19
C CYS A 113 -5.28 3.91 3.69
N TYR A 114 -6.35 3.21 3.29
CA TYR A 114 -7.50 3.81 2.64
C TYR A 114 -8.81 3.50 3.36
N LEU A 115 -9.85 4.25 2.99
CA LEU A 115 -11.25 3.97 3.27
C LEU A 115 -12.09 4.33 2.04
N VAL A 116 -13.27 3.73 1.94
CA VAL A 116 -14.28 4.11 0.94
C VAL A 116 -15.45 4.73 1.69
N ASP A 117 -15.63 6.04 1.51
CA ASP A 117 -16.72 6.84 2.07
C ASP A 117 -17.72 7.20 0.96
N LEU A 118 -18.76 6.37 0.84
CA LEU A 118 -19.84 6.59 -0.14
C LEU A 118 -20.71 7.81 0.19
N THR A 119 -20.63 8.32 1.42
CA THR A 119 -21.38 9.49 1.86
C THR A 119 -20.61 10.79 1.68
N GLN A 120 -19.33 10.71 1.33
CA GLN A 120 -18.45 11.87 1.10
C GLN A 120 -18.43 12.85 2.30
N THR A 121 -18.56 12.30 3.51
CA THR A 121 -18.50 13.05 4.77
C THR A 121 -17.08 13.41 5.18
N ILE A 122 -16.09 12.63 4.72
CA ILE A 122 -14.67 12.83 5.00
C ILE A 122 -14.02 13.74 3.96
N ASP A 123 -14.34 13.52 2.69
CA ASP A 123 -13.82 14.26 1.56
C ASP A 123 -14.98 14.48 0.57
N PRO A 124 -15.39 15.74 0.31
CA PRO A 124 -16.52 16.04 -0.56
C PRO A 124 -16.22 15.78 -2.03
N GLU A 125 -14.95 15.67 -2.42
CA GLU A 125 -14.53 15.46 -3.81
C GLU A 125 -14.30 13.98 -4.11
N HIS A 126 -13.91 13.18 -3.12
CA HIS A 126 -13.46 11.80 -3.32
C HIS A 126 -14.17 10.80 -2.41
N ARG A 127 -14.72 9.75 -3.01
CA ARG A 127 -15.31 8.60 -2.28
C ARG A 127 -14.23 7.64 -1.77
N VAL A 128 -13.08 7.57 -2.43
CA VAL A 128 -11.91 6.83 -1.94
C VAL A 128 -10.95 7.81 -1.30
N VAL A 129 -10.62 7.56 -0.04
CA VAL A 129 -9.76 8.45 0.75
C VAL A 129 -8.55 7.68 1.24
N ILE A 130 -7.36 8.13 0.87
CA ILE A 130 -6.12 7.74 1.52
C ILE A 130 -6.00 8.59 2.78
N TRP A 131 -6.08 7.94 3.93
CA TRP A 131 -6.05 8.64 5.22
C TRP A 131 -4.69 8.52 5.92
N ARG A 132 -3.85 7.57 5.51
CA ARG A 132 -2.50 7.39 6.03
C ARG A 132 -1.60 6.71 5.01
N VAL A 133 -0.32 7.07 5.01
CA VAL A 133 0.72 6.36 4.25
C VAL A 133 1.89 6.05 5.15
N ASP A 134 2.23 4.77 5.28
CA ASP A 134 3.42 4.32 6.02
C ASP A 134 4.54 3.93 5.06
N LEU A 135 5.79 4.29 5.40
CA LEU A 135 7.00 3.80 4.76
C LEU A 135 7.84 3.02 5.77
N ALA A 136 8.06 1.73 5.49
CA ALA A 136 8.89 0.88 6.34
C ALA A 136 9.89 0.10 5.48
N PHE A 137 11.13 0.05 5.92
CA PHE A 137 12.08 -0.93 5.42
C PHE A 137 11.90 -2.22 6.20
N LEU A 138 11.55 -3.29 5.51
CA LEU A 138 11.33 -4.61 6.11
C LEU A 138 12.45 -5.56 5.69
N THR A 139 12.84 -6.41 6.62
CA THR A 139 13.84 -7.47 6.43
C THR A 139 13.15 -8.84 6.47
N LYS A 140 13.85 -9.90 6.08
CA LYS A 140 13.27 -11.26 6.09
C LYS A 140 12.76 -11.65 7.47
N GLU A 141 13.46 -11.22 8.51
CA GLU A 141 13.17 -11.50 9.92
C GLU A 141 11.88 -10.81 10.40
N ASP A 142 11.46 -9.74 9.72
CA ASP A 142 10.21 -9.05 10.00
C ASP A 142 8.98 -9.85 9.55
N TRP A 143 9.15 -10.89 8.73
CA TRP A 143 8.05 -11.68 8.17
C TRP A 143 7.77 -12.96 8.97
N LYS A 144 6.50 -13.36 8.96
CA LYS A 144 6.01 -14.67 9.37
C LYS A 144 5.19 -15.28 8.24
N TYR A 145 5.40 -16.57 7.99
CA TYR A 145 4.57 -17.31 7.06
C TYR A 145 3.16 -17.50 7.64
N GLU A 146 2.14 -17.15 6.88
CA GLU A 146 0.72 -17.23 7.28
C GLU A 146 -0.05 -18.30 6.49
N GLY A 147 0.63 -19.40 6.13
CA GLY A 147 0.12 -20.46 5.25
C GLY A 147 -1.36 -20.82 5.41
N SER A 148 -1.99 -21.29 4.33
CA SER A 148 -3.42 -21.61 4.35
C SER A 148 -3.71 -22.81 5.25
N LYS A 149 -4.78 -22.75 6.05
CA LYS A 149 -5.30 -23.85 6.88
C LYS A 149 -5.78 -25.09 6.07
N ALA A 150 -5.79 -25.02 4.74
CA ALA A 150 -6.06 -26.17 3.89
C ALA A 150 -4.82 -27.07 3.90
N GLY A 151 -4.95 -28.29 4.39
CA GLY A 151 -3.83 -29.25 4.51
C GLY A 151 -3.11 -29.55 3.19
N GLN A 152 -1.99 -30.29 3.30
CA GLN A 152 -1.01 -30.57 2.24
C GLN A 152 -1.54 -31.10 0.90
N SER A 153 -2.80 -31.54 0.82
CA SER A 153 -3.39 -32.14 -0.39
C SER A 153 -4.34 -31.21 -1.17
N GLY A 154 -4.46 -29.93 -0.80
CA GLY A 154 -5.41 -28.99 -1.41
C GLY A 154 -4.80 -27.78 -2.13
N GLY A 155 -4.20 -27.99 -3.31
CA GLY A 155 -4.11 -27.03 -4.42
C GLY A 155 -3.31 -25.72 -4.24
N GLY A 156 -2.13 -25.65 -4.86
CA GLY A 156 -1.62 -24.52 -5.68
C GLY A 156 -1.69 -23.06 -5.22
N ARG A 157 -1.96 -22.75 -3.95
CA ARG A 157 -2.15 -21.35 -3.50
C ARG A 157 -0.83 -20.59 -3.29
N THR A 158 -0.82 -19.34 -3.74
CA THR A 158 0.25 -18.35 -3.56
C THR A 158 0.65 -18.21 -2.09
N HIS A 159 1.96 -18.24 -1.81
CA HIS A 159 2.49 -18.02 -0.46
C HIS A 159 1.99 -16.68 0.11
N THR A 160 1.69 -16.63 1.40
CA THR A 160 1.28 -15.39 2.09
C THR A 160 2.10 -15.22 3.35
N PHE A 161 2.65 -14.02 3.50
CA PHE A 161 3.46 -13.60 4.63
C PHE A 161 2.83 -12.37 5.28
N GLY A 162 2.76 -12.38 6.61
CA GLY A 162 2.38 -11.23 7.41
C GLY A 162 3.57 -10.67 8.16
N VAL A 163 3.52 -9.40 8.53
CA VAL A 163 4.57 -8.77 9.35
C VAL A 163 4.44 -9.19 10.82
N ARG A 164 5.56 -9.50 11.47
CA ARG A 164 5.64 -9.77 12.91
C ARG A 164 5.47 -8.47 13.69
N LYS A 165 4.62 -8.49 14.72
CA LYS A 165 4.34 -7.33 15.59
C LYS A 165 4.13 -6.03 14.77
N PRO A 166 3.16 -6.01 13.83
CA PRO A 166 3.07 -4.95 12.81
C PRO A 166 2.88 -3.56 13.40
N ALA A 167 2.10 -3.43 14.49
CA ALA A 167 1.92 -2.16 15.18
C ALA A 167 3.21 -1.62 15.82
N THR A 168 4.18 -2.48 16.12
CA THR A 168 5.52 -2.06 16.56
C THR A 168 6.39 -1.68 15.37
N ARG A 169 6.37 -2.49 14.30
CA ARG A 169 7.19 -2.25 13.10
C ARG A 169 6.79 -1.02 12.30
N LEU A 170 5.51 -0.66 12.31
CA LEU A 170 4.97 0.50 11.59
C LEU A 170 4.77 1.73 12.48
N ARG A 171 5.12 1.63 13.76
CA ARG A 171 5.05 2.77 14.68
C ARG A 171 6.07 3.82 14.23
N GLY A 172 5.59 5.03 13.98
CA GLY A 172 6.46 6.10 13.51
C GLY A 172 7.05 5.79 12.13
N CYS A 173 6.27 5.17 11.25
CA CYS A 173 6.56 5.03 9.81
C CYS A 173 5.66 5.94 8.94
N ALA A 174 4.69 6.64 9.55
CA ALA A 174 3.77 7.50 8.83
C ALA A 174 4.50 8.69 8.19
N VAL A 175 4.34 8.83 6.88
CA VAL A 175 4.84 9.96 6.10
C VAL A 175 3.72 10.86 5.58
N TYR A 176 2.48 10.39 5.69
CA TYR A 176 1.28 11.15 5.48
C TYR A 176 0.20 10.65 6.44
N GLU A 177 -0.52 11.58 7.03
CA GLU A 177 -1.76 11.35 7.77
C GLU A 177 -2.72 12.46 7.37
N ARG A 178 -3.95 12.09 6.98
CA ARG A 178 -4.97 13.05 6.60
C ARG A 178 -5.44 13.81 7.85
N PRO A 179 -5.44 15.15 7.84
CA PRO A 179 -6.01 15.93 8.93
C PRO A 179 -7.48 15.55 9.18
N GLY A 180 -7.92 15.64 10.44
CA GLY A 180 -9.31 15.36 10.79
C GLY A 180 -9.69 13.88 10.86
N ILE A 181 -8.74 12.95 10.69
CA ILE A 181 -8.97 11.51 10.89
C ILE A 181 -8.16 11.01 12.09
N ALA A 182 -8.83 10.31 13.00
CA ALA A 182 -8.20 9.62 14.13
C ALA A 182 -8.37 8.10 14.01
N VAL A 183 -7.46 7.33 14.61
CA VAL A 183 -7.63 5.88 14.75
C VAL A 183 -8.30 5.57 16.08
N ARG A 184 -9.55 5.08 16.06
CA ARG A 184 -10.27 4.60 17.25
C ARG A 184 -10.63 3.13 17.08
N ALA A 185 -10.31 2.32 18.10
CA ALA A 185 -10.50 0.86 18.06
C ALA A 185 -9.93 0.18 16.78
N GLY A 186 -8.79 0.69 16.28
CA GLY A 186 -8.13 0.18 15.07
C GLY A 186 -8.79 0.56 13.74
N LYS A 187 -9.78 1.46 13.75
CA LYS A 187 -10.45 1.98 12.55
C LYS A 187 -10.20 3.49 12.39
N PRO A 188 -10.03 3.99 11.16
CA PRO A 188 -10.05 5.42 10.90
C PRO A 188 -11.48 5.95 11.13
N VAL A 189 -11.60 7.04 11.87
CA VAL A 189 -12.87 7.74 12.10
C VAL A 189 -12.65 9.25 11.94
N PRO A 190 -13.64 9.99 11.43
CA PRO A 190 -13.62 11.45 11.49
C PRO A 190 -13.48 11.94 12.93
N ILE A 191 -12.69 12.98 13.14
CA ILE A 191 -12.67 13.74 14.38
C ILE A 191 -13.87 14.69 14.32
N ASN A 192 -15.03 14.26 14.84
CA ASN A 192 -16.17 15.17 14.96
C ASN A 192 -15.81 16.31 15.94
N GLY A 193 -15.90 17.56 15.48
CA GLY A 193 -15.75 18.77 16.30
C GLY A 193 -14.55 19.67 15.96
N ILE A 194 -14.56 20.29 14.78
CA ILE A 194 -13.95 21.62 14.58
C ILE A 194 -15.00 22.48 13.88
N ASP A 195 -15.73 23.24 14.69
CA ASP A 195 -16.22 24.57 14.31
C ASP A 195 -15.01 25.53 14.18
#